data_AF-A0A7X9BGF4-F1
#
_entry.id   AF-A0A7X9BGF4-F1
#
_cell.length_a   1.000
_cell.length_b   1.000
_cell.length_c   1.000
_cell.angle_alpha   90.00
_cell.angle_beta   90.00
_cell.angle_gamma   90.00
#
_symmetry.space_group_name_H-M   'P 1'
#
loop_
_entity.id
_entity.type
_entity.pdbx_description
1 polymer ?
#
loop_
_entity_poly.entity_id
_entity_poly.type
_entity_poly.pdbx_seq_one_letter_code
_entity_poly.pdbx_strand_id
1 'polypeptide(L)'
;LRLTGRSEEQVALVEAYAKANKLWGDATAPGYVEPTYSEYLELDLGSVVPSIAGPKRPQDRIELSSAKQAFEAALPMYETADTVTEPVPVHTDFRGDFALSNGAVAIASITSCTNTSNPSVMIAAGLIARNAVAKGLKPKPWVKTSLAPGSQVVTDYLKAAGLQDDLDALGYQLVGYGCATCIGNSGPLLPEISEAINANDLTVTAVLSGNRNFEGRISPDVKMNYLASPPLVIAYALAGTMDFDFATEPLGTNPEGKPVFLKDIWPTNAEVEAVVSGTVSREMFLKDYASVFDGDERWRGLDVPEGDLFAWDEASTYVRRQTFFDGMGADPEPVRDIHGARVLALLGDSVTTDHISPAGAFKADSPAGRYLTDRGVEPKDFNSYGSRRGNHEVMVRGTFGNIRLRNQLLASVGQEITPGGYTYDFLAGRPTTIYEASRDYQVHDVPLVVLAGKEYGTGSSRDWAAKGTMMLGVKAVITESFERIHRSNLIGMGVLPLQFPEGESYASLGLDGTETYDIAGIEALNAGETPKTVHVTATKTDGTVVEFDAVVRIDTPGEADYYRNGGILQYVLRNLMKR
;
A
#
# COMPACT_ATOMS: atom_id res chain seq x y z
N LEU A 1 -15.23 -22.29 13.43
CA LEU A 1 -14.99 -23.53 12.63
C LEU A 1 -16.28 -24.21 12.17
N ARG A 2 -17.23 -24.53 13.07
CA ARG A 2 -18.52 -25.15 12.68
C ARG A 2 -19.31 -24.31 11.66
N LEU A 3 -19.46 -22.99 11.92
CA LEU A 3 -20.14 -22.06 11.03
C LEU A 3 -19.51 -22.05 9.62
N THR A 4 -18.19 -22.14 9.52
CA THR A 4 -17.47 -22.09 8.23
C THR A 4 -17.32 -23.47 7.57
N GLY A 5 -18.20 -24.42 7.91
CA GLY A 5 -18.35 -25.70 7.22
C GLY A 5 -17.35 -26.80 7.58
N ARG A 6 -16.44 -26.60 8.55
CA ARG A 6 -15.51 -27.66 8.98
C ARG A 6 -16.27 -28.86 9.59
N SER A 7 -15.82 -30.09 9.33
CA SER A 7 -16.49 -31.29 9.84
C SER A 7 -16.43 -31.35 11.36
N GLU A 8 -17.40 -32.01 12.00
CA GLU A 8 -17.38 -32.17 13.47
C GLU A 8 -16.15 -32.97 13.93
N GLU A 9 -15.69 -33.94 13.13
CA GLU A 9 -14.44 -34.65 13.38
C GLU A 9 -13.23 -33.69 13.41
N GLN A 10 -13.10 -32.81 12.42
CA GLN A 10 -12.02 -31.84 12.38
C GLN A 10 -12.10 -30.83 13.53
N VAL A 11 -13.31 -30.39 13.87
CA VAL A 11 -13.53 -29.49 15.02
C VAL A 11 -13.10 -30.17 16.32
N ALA A 12 -13.52 -31.42 16.54
CA ALA A 12 -13.14 -32.20 17.70
C ALA A 12 -11.63 -32.45 17.77
N LEU A 13 -10.99 -32.75 16.63
CA LEU A 13 -9.54 -32.93 16.54
C LEU A 13 -8.79 -31.65 16.91
N VAL A 14 -9.18 -30.49 16.34
CA VAL A 14 -8.55 -29.20 16.64
C VAL A 14 -8.69 -28.87 18.13
N GLU A 15 -9.88 -29.09 18.70
CA GLU A 15 -10.13 -28.86 20.13
C GLU A 15 -9.25 -29.77 21.01
N ALA A 16 -9.25 -31.08 20.73
CA ALA A 16 -8.47 -32.06 21.49
C ALA A 16 -6.96 -31.77 21.40
N TYR A 17 -6.45 -31.50 20.19
CA TYR A 17 -5.05 -31.16 19.97
C TYR A 17 -4.64 -29.87 20.69
N ALA A 18 -5.44 -28.80 20.57
CA ALA A 18 -5.14 -27.52 21.20
C ALA A 18 -5.14 -27.64 22.73
N LYS A 19 -6.10 -28.38 23.32
CA LYS A 19 -6.15 -28.63 24.77
C LYS A 19 -4.96 -29.48 25.23
N ALA A 20 -4.63 -30.57 24.52
CA ALA A 20 -3.51 -31.44 24.87
C ALA A 20 -2.15 -30.72 24.83
N ASN A 21 -1.99 -29.76 23.92
CA ASN A 21 -0.74 -28.99 23.74
C ASN A 21 -0.74 -27.63 24.43
N LYS A 22 -1.72 -27.31 25.28
CA LYS A 22 -1.85 -26.02 25.99
C LYS A 22 -1.91 -24.80 25.04
N LEU A 23 -2.49 -24.98 23.86
CA LEU A 23 -2.77 -23.94 22.87
C LEU A 23 -4.22 -23.44 22.92
N TRP A 24 -5.04 -23.98 23.83
CA TRP A 24 -6.41 -23.56 24.03
C TRP A 24 -6.47 -22.36 24.99
N GLY A 25 -6.71 -21.16 24.47
CA GLY A 25 -6.86 -19.95 25.26
C GLY A 25 -8.25 -19.85 25.88
N ASP A 26 -8.33 -19.92 27.21
CA ASP A 26 -9.54 -19.64 27.98
C ASP A 26 -9.14 -18.94 29.29
N ALA A 27 -9.26 -17.61 29.31
CA ALA A 27 -8.92 -16.79 30.46
C ALA A 27 -9.87 -17.01 31.66
N THR A 28 -11.00 -17.68 31.46
CA THR A 28 -11.98 -18.00 32.51
C THR A 28 -11.78 -19.40 33.10
N ALA A 29 -10.91 -20.22 32.50
CA ALA A 29 -10.70 -21.59 32.94
C ALA A 29 -10.08 -21.65 34.35
N PRO A 30 -10.54 -22.57 35.23
CA PRO A 30 -9.87 -22.85 36.49
C PRO A 30 -8.42 -23.25 36.25
N GLY A 31 -7.47 -22.45 36.75
CA GLY A 31 -6.04 -22.69 36.56
C GLY A 31 -5.43 -22.05 35.31
N TYR A 32 -6.13 -21.09 34.66
CA TYR A 32 -5.50 -20.20 33.70
C TYR A 32 -4.28 -19.50 34.33
N VAL A 33 -3.15 -19.57 33.63
CA VAL A 33 -1.94 -18.83 33.95
C VAL A 33 -1.68 -17.91 32.78
N GLU A 34 -1.75 -16.60 33.03
CA GLU A 34 -1.46 -15.60 32.03
C GLU A 34 -0.01 -15.76 31.53
N PRO A 35 0.23 -15.78 30.21
CA PRO A 35 1.59 -15.83 29.68
C PRO A 35 2.43 -14.64 30.17
N THR A 36 3.72 -14.87 30.40
CA THR A 36 4.64 -13.77 30.70
C THR A 36 4.98 -13.05 29.40
N TYR A 37 4.44 -11.84 29.24
CA TYR A 37 4.75 -10.96 28.12
C TYR A 37 5.95 -10.06 28.45
N SER A 38 6.72 -9.69 27.42
CA SER A 38 7.83 -8.72 27.59
C SER A 38 7.33 -7.32 27.97
N GLU A 39 6.11 -6.99 27.55
CA GLU A 39 5.42 -5.72 27.82
C GLU A 39 3.92 -6.00 28.03
N TYR A 40 3.23 -5.13 28.78
CA TYR A 40 1.80 -5.24 29.07
C TYR A 40 1.09 -3.93 28.70
N LEU A 41 -0.01 -4.03 27.94
CA LEU A 41 -0.86 -2.92 27.52
C LEU A 41 -2.33 -3.30 27.73
N GLU A 42 -3.15 -2.37 28.22
CA GLU A 42 -4.57 -2.59 28.53
C GLU A 42 -5.46 -1.61 27.75
N LEU A 43 -6.64 -2.06 27.32
CA LEU A 43 -7.66 -1.25 26.64
C LEU A 43 -9.05 -1.61 27.18
N ASP A 44 -9.72 -0.64 27.79
CA ASP A 44 -11.14 -0.77 28.14
C ASP A 44 -12.01 -0.61 26.89
N LEU A 45 -12.74 -1.66 26.49
CA LEU A 45 -13.65 -1.59 25.35
C LEU A 45 -14.80 -0.59 25.53
N GLY A 46 -15.15 -0.26 26.78
CA GLY A 46 -16.15 0.77 27.10
C GLY A 46 -15.69 2.20 26.78
N SER A 47 -14.38 2.44 26.68
CA SER A 47 -13.83 3.75 26.29
C SER A 47 -13.74 3.95 24.78
N VAL A 48 -14.07 2.93 23.97
CA VAL A 48 -13.97 3.00 22.51
C VAL A 48 -15.13 3.83 21.95
N VAL A 49 -14.81 4.92 21.27
CA VAL A 49 -15.77 5.77 20.55
C VAL A 49 -15.65 5.62 19.03
N PRO A 50 -16.74 5.84 18.25
CA PRO A 50 -16.67 5.85 16.80
C PRO A 50 -15.55 6.75 16.29
N SER A 51 -14.70 6.23 15.40
CA SER A 51 -13.50 6.91 14.93
C SER A 51 -13.24 6.58 13.47
N ILE A 52 -12.49 7.46 12.82
CA ILE A 52 -11.85 7.25 11.51
C ILE A 52 -10.32 7.33 11.69
N ALA A 53 -9.56 7.05 10.65
CA ALA A 53 -8.11 7.33 10.65
C ALA A 53 -7.66 7.99 9.35
N GLY A 54 -6.83 9.04 9.42
CA GLY A 54 -6.37 9.79 8.26
C GLY A 54 -5.80 11.17 8.57
N PRO A 55 -5.47 11.98 7.55
CA PRO A 55 -5.65 11.70 6.12
C PRO A 55 -4.53 10.89 5.44
N LYS A 56 -3.43 10.58 6.14
CA LYS A 56 -2.22 10.02 5.51
C LYS A 56 -1.70 8.72 6.13
N ARG A 57 -1.99 8.42 7.40
CA ARG A 57 -1.48 7.20 8.05
C ARG A 57 -2.58 6.44 8.80
N PRO A 58 -2.49 5.10 8.90
CA PRO A 58 -3.51 4.30 9.60
C PRO A 58 -3.58 4.53 11.10
N GLN A 59 -2.47 4.93 11.72
CA GLN A 59 -2.38 5.23 13.15
C GLN A 59 -2.91 6.62 13.52
N ASP A 60 -3.19 7.48 12.54
CA ASP A 60 -3.72 8.83 12.77
C ASP A 60 -5.23 8.76 13.10
N ARG A 61 -5.56 8.21 14.28
CA ARG A 61 -6.94 8.06 14.76
C ARG A 61 -7.57 9.43 15.03
N ILE A 62 -8.78 9.61 14.52
CA ILE A 62 -9.61 10.80 14.74
C ILE A 62 -10.98 10.35 15.24
N GLU A 63 -11.42 10.90 16.37
CA GLU A 63 -12.76 10.65 16.88
C GLU A 63 -13.81 11.27 15.95
N LEU A 64 -14.92 10.57 15.71
CA LEU A 64 -15.92 11.01 14.74
C LEU A 64 -16.49 12.40 15.09
N SER A 65 -16.62 12.71 16.38
CA SER A 65 -17.06 14.02 16.90
C SER A 65 -16.08 15.16 16.61
N SER A 66 -14.83 14.86 16.30
CA SER A 66 -13.79 15.84 15.98
C SER A 66 -13.34 15.76 14.52
N ALA A 67 -14.01 14.95 13.69
CA ALA A 67 -13.60 14.68 12.32
C ALA A 67 -13.55 15.95 11.45
N LYS A 68 -14.58 16.81 11.55
CA LYS A 68 -14.65 18.09 10.84
C LYS A 68 -13.46 19.00 11.19
N GLN A 69 -13.26 19.24 12.49
CA GLN A 69 -12.18 20.10 13.00
C GLN A 69 -10.80 19.58 12.62
N ALA A 70 -10.59 18.27 12.71
CA ALA A 70 -9.33 17.63 12.31
C ALA A 70 -9.10 17.74 10.80
N PHE A 71 -10.15 17.62 9.99
CA PHE A 71 -10.07 17.85 8.55
C PHE A 71 -9.73 19.32 8.22
N GLU A 72 -10.46 20.28 8.79
CA GLU A 72 -10.23 21.72 8.60
C GLU A 72 -8.80 22.12 9.01
N ALA A 73 -8.28 21.56 10.11
CA ALA A 73 -6.91 21.80 10.56
C ALA A 73 -5.86 21.18 9.63
N ALA A 74 -6.19 20.06 8.96
CA ALA A 74 -5.29 19.38 8.06
C ALA A 74 -5.27 19.97 6.64
N LEU A 75 -6.39 20.52 6.17
CA LEU A 75 -6.58 21.00 4.81
C LEU A 75 -5.48 21.98 4.34
N PRO A 76 -5.06 23.01 5.11
CA PRO A 76 -4.03 23.96 4.66
C PRO A 76 -2.67 23.32 4.33
N MET A 77 -2.38 22.13 4.85
CA MET A 77 -1.14 21.41 4.54
C MET A 77 -1.14 20.77 3.14
N TYR A 78 -2.30 20.73 2.48
CA TYR A 78 -2.51 20.12 1.15
C TYR A 78 -2.83 21.16 0.07
N GLU A 79 -3.02 22.41 0.48
CA GLU A 79 -3.24 23.54 -0.41
C GLU A 79 -1.90 24.09 -0.91
N THR A 80 -1.90 24.55 -2.15
CA THR A 80 -0.80 25.24 -2.81
C THR A 80 -1.26 26.64 -3.21
N ALA A 81 -0.35 27.44 -3.79
CA ALA A 81 -0.73 28.75 -4.36
C ALA A 81 -1.77 28.61 -5.50
N ASP A 82 -1.88 27.43 -6.11
CA ASP A 82 -2.79 27.15 -7.22
C ASP A 82 -4.13 26.54 -6.76
N THR A 83 -4.28 26.21 -5.47
CA THR A 83 -5.51 25.61 -4.95
C THR A 83 -6.66 26.63 -4.96
N VAL A 84 -7.72 26.30 -5.69
CA VAL A 84 -8.95 27.09 -5.70
C VAL A 84 -9.78 26.78 -4.45
N THR A 85 -10.24 27.83 -3.76
CA THR A 85 -11.05 27.73 -2.55
C THR A 85 -12.55 27.81 -2.81
N GLU A 86 -12.96 28.46 -3.90
CA GLU A 86 -14.36 28.58 -4.30
C GLU A 86 -14.90 27.28 -4.93
N PRO A 87 -16.20 26.98 -4.83
CA PRO A 87 -16.79 25.82 -5.48
C PRO A 87 -16.59 25.82 -7.00
N VAL A 88 -16.03 24.73 -7.53
CA VAL A 88 -15.75 24.54 -8.96
C VAL A 88 -16.94 23.83 -9.62
N PRO A 89 -17.61 24.43 -10.61
CA PRO A 89 -18.73 23.80 -11.30
C PRO A 89 -18.27 22.62 -12.16
N VAL A 90 -19.05 21.55 -12.14
CA VAL A 90 -18.84 20.34 -12.95
C VAL A 90 -20.16 19.97 -13.62
N HIS A 91 -20.11 19.77 -14.92
CA HIS A 91 -21.22 19.26 -15.72
C HIS A 91 -20.96 17.80 -16.06
N THR A 92 -21.97 16.95 -15.93
CA THR A 92 -21.91 15.56 -16.41
C THR A 92 -23.21 15.21 -17.11
N ASP A 93 -23.13 14.47 -18.22
CA ASP A 93 -24.29 14.09 -19.03
C ASP A 93 -25.35 13.30 -18.24
N PHE A 94 -24.92 12.53 -17.23
CA PHE A 94 -25.78 11.58 -16.53
C PHE A 94 -25.92 11.81 -15.02
N ARG A 95 -25.07 12.64 -14.39
CA ARG A 95 -25.24 13.02 -12.97
C ARG A 95 -25.66 14.48 -12.78
N GLY A 96 -25.82 15.22 -13.88
CA GLY A 96 -26.24 16.62 -13.89
C GLY A 96 -25.14 17.58 -13.44
N ASP A 97 -25.57 18.78 -13.05
CA ASP A 97 -24.71 19.87 -12.60
C ASP A 97 -24.50 19.84 -11.10
N PHE A 98 -23.26 20.01 -10.67
CA PHE A 98 -22.88 20.16 -9.27
C PHE A 98 -21.61 21.01 -9.15
N ALA A 99 -21.20 21.30 -7.91
CA ALA A 99 -19.94 21.97 -7.64
C ALA A 99 -19.08 21.11 -6.69
N LEU A 100 -17.77 21.10 -6.94
CA LEU A 100 -16.77 20.47 -6.09
C LEU A 100 -16.08 21.54 -5.24
N SER A 101 -15.78 21.17 -4.00
CA SER A 101 -15.00 22.00 -3.08
C SER A 101 -13.91 21.15 -2.43
N ASN A 102 -12.92 21.81 -1.83
CA ASN A 102 -11.94 21.13 -0.98
C ASN A 102 -12.68 20.35 0.13
N GLY A 103 -12.23 19.13 0.41
CA GLY A 103 -12.88 18.21 1.34
C GLY A 103 -13.94 17.29 0.74
N ALA A 104 -14.38 17.52 -0.51
CA ALA A 104 -15.36 16.67 -1.17
C ALA A 104 -14.91 15.19 -1.16
N VAL A 105 -15.82 14.29 -0.78
CA VAL A 105 -15.59 12.83 -0.82
C VAL A 105 -15.76 12.36 -2.27
N ALA A 106 -14.65 12.24 -3.00
CA ALA A 106 -14.68 11.80 -4.39
C ALA A 106 -14.85 10.27 -4.51
N ILE A 107 -14.38 9.50 -3.52
CA ILE A 107 -14.47 8.03 -3.50
C ILE A 107 -14.99 7.58 -2.14
N ALA A 108 -16.02 6.72 -2.13
CA ALA A 108 -16.52 6.06 -0.94
C ALA A 108 -16.64 4.55 -1.18
N SER A 109 -15.70 3.75 -0.67
CA SER A 109 -15.58 2.34 -1.06
C SER A 109 -15.68 1.38 0.13
N ILE A 110 -16.69 0.51 0.11
CA ILE A 110 -16.74 -0.66 1.00
C ILE A 110 -15.88 -1.74 0.37
N THR A 111 -14.68 -1.93 0.90
CA THR A 111 -13.62 -2.78 0.35
C THR A 111 -12.83 -3.46 1.47
N SER A 112 -11.78 -4.20 1.09
CA SER A 112 -10.80 -4.85 1.97
C SER A 112 -11.32 -6.08 2.72
N CYS A 113 -10.46 -7.10 2.79
CA CYS A 113 -10.67 -8.26 3.66
C CYS A 113 -10.78 -7.87 5.14
N THR A 114 -10.22 -6.73 5.56
CA THR A 114 -10.24 -6.23 6.95
C THR A 114 -11.66 -6.13 7.50
N ASN A 115 -12.58 -5.54 6.72
CA ASN A 115 -13.95 -5.30 7.17
C ASN A 115 -14.97 -6.20 6.47
N THR A 116 -14.74 -6.56 5.20
CA THR A 116 -15.71 -7.37 4.45
C THR A 116 -15.80 -8.83 4.92
N SER A 117 -14.81 -9.30 5.69
CA SER A 117 -14.85 -10.62 6.33
C SER A 117 -15.70 -10.66 7.61
N ASN A 118 -16.15 -9.50 8.11
CA ASN A 118 -16.95 -9.38 9.33
C ASN A 118 -18.43 -9.13 8.98
N PRO A 119 -19.31 -10.13 9.17
CA PRO A 119 -20.73 -9.97 8.83
C PRO A 119 -21.42 -8.85 9.60
N SER A 120 -21.05 -8.58 10.85
CA SER A 120 -21.72 -7.56 11.68
C SER A 120 -21.61 -6.16 11.06
N VAL A 121 -20.43 -5.77 10.59
CA VAL A 121 -20.24 -4.44 9.98
C VAL A 121 -20.79 -4.35 8.57
N MET A 122 -20.83 -5.46 7.82
CA MET A 122 -21.43 -5.51 6.49
C MET A 122 -22.96 -5.46 6.56
N ILE A 123 -23.57 -6.17 7.51
CA ILE A 123 -25.00 -6.07 7.81
C ILE A 123 -25.35 -4.67 8.33
N ALA A 124 -24.52 -4.08 9.20
CA ALA A 124 -24.73 -2.69 9.62
C ALA A 124 -24.70 -1.70 8.43
N ALA A 125 -23.81 -1.91 7.44
CA ALA A 125 -23.78 -1.15 6.21
C ALA A 125 -25.04 -1.36 5.33
N GLY A 126 -25.54 -2.58 5.24
CA GLY A 126 -26.81 -2.84 4.56
C GLY A 126 -28.00 -2.16 5.27
N LEU A 127 -28.04 -2.21 6.60
CA LEU A 127 -29.12 -1.60 7.39
C LEU A 127 -29.12 -0.07 7.32
N ILE A 128 -27.94 0.58 7.36
CA ILE A 128 -27.86 2.03 7.17
C ILE A 128 -28.29 2.41 5.75
N ALA A 129 -27.97 1.59 4.72
CA ALA A 129 -28.44 1.81 3.36
C ALA A 129 -29.97 1.73 3.27
N ARG A 130 -30.57 0.67 3.80
CA ARG A 130 -32.03 0.48 3.88
C ARG A 130 -32.70 1.68 4.54
N ASN A 131 -32.18 2.11 5.69
CA ASN A 131 -32.76 3.23 6.44
C ASN A 131 -32.61 4.56 5.69
N ALA A 132 -31.49 4.79 5.00
CA ALA A 132 -31.26 5.98 4.18
C ALA A 132 -32.20 6.02 2.97
N VAL A 133 -32.33 4.90 2.24
CA VAL A 133 -33.24 4.76 1.08
C VAL A 133 -34.69 4.98 1.50
N ALA A 134 -35.13 4.37 2.61
CA ALA A 134 -36.48 4.57 3.16
C ALA A 134 -36.79 6.03 3.52
N LYS A 135 -35.75 6.83 3.79
CA LYS A 135 -35.87 8.27 4.06
C LYS A 135 -35.57 9.15 2.84
N GLY A 136 -35.41 8.57 1.66
CA GLY A 136 -35.19 9.30 0.40
C GLY A 136 -33.79 9.90 0.25
N LEU A 137 -32.82 9.50 1.08
CA LEU A 137 -31.44 9.96 0.97
C LEU A 137 -30.71 9.29 -0.20
N LYS A 138 -29.77 10.01 -0.82
CA LYS A 138 -28.88 9.53 -1.88
C LYS A 138 -27.48 10.11 -1.69
N PRO A 139 -26.41 9.41 -2.09
CA PRO A 139 -25.08 9.99 -2.13
C PRO A 139 -25.02 11.21 -3.04
N LYS A 140 -24.08 12.11 -2.78
CA LYS A 140 -23.85 13.27 -3.65
C LYS A 140 -23.36 12.82 -5.03
N PRO A 141 -23.70 13.55 -6.11
CA PRO A 141 -23.46 13.09 -7.49
C PRO A 141 -21.97 12.94 -7.84
N TRP A 142 -21.07 13.64 -7.17
CA TRP A 142 -19.62 13.49 -7.40
C TRP A 142 -19.02 12.23 -6.78
N VAL A 143 -19.71 11.57 -5.84
CA VAL A 143 -19.15 10.45 -5.10
C VAL A 143 -19.10 9.21 -5.99
N LYS A 144 -17.93 8.57 -6.08
CA LYS A 144 -17.79 7.23 -6.66
C LYS A 144 -17.92 6.17 -5.55
N THR A 145 -19.09 5.52 -5.52
CA THR A 145 -19.40 4.43 -4.59
C THR A 145 -19.00 3.07 -5.16
N SER A 146 -18.68 2.10 -4.30
CA SER A 146 -18.36 0.72 -4.72
C SER A 146 -18.41 -0.28 -3.56
N LEU A 147 -18.83 -1.51 -3.87
CA LEU A 147 -18.78 -2.66 -2.97
C LEU A 147 -17.86 -3.75 -3.54
N ALA A 148 -16.74 -4.02 -2.86
CA ALA A 148 -15.74 -5.02 -3.23
C ALA A 148 -15.48 -5.99 -2.07
N PRO A 149 -16.33 -7.01 -1.88
CA PRO A 149 -16.21 -7.97 -0.79
C PRO A 149 -15.08 -8.99 -1.02
N GLY A 150 -14.53 -9.52 0.08
CA GLY A 150 -13.48 -10.54 0.03
C GLY A 150 -13.94 -11.94 -0.41
N SER A 151 -15.25 -12.22 -0.40
CA SER A 151 -15.82 -13.52 -0.77
C SER A 151 -17.27 -13.43 -1.24
N GLN A 152 -17.73 -14.44 -1.99
CA GLN A 152 -19.12 -14.55 -2.45
C GLN A 152 -20.14 -14.65 -1.31
N VAL A 153 -19.75 -15.29 -0.20
CA VAL A 153 -20.59 -15.43 1.01
C VAL A 153 -21.13 -14.09 1.52
N VAL A 154 -20.37 -13.01 1.34
CA VAL A 154 -20.80 -11.65 1.74
C VAL A 154 -22.03 -11.21 0.97
N THR A 155 -21.98 -11.35 -0.35
CA THR A 155 -23.09 -11.01 -1.22
C THR A 155 -24.30 -11.93 -0.95
N ASP A 156 -24.06 -13.21 -0.67
CA ASP A 156 -25.12 -14.18 -0.38
C ASP A 156 -25.91 -13.82 0.88
N TYR A 157 -25.26 -13.50 2.01
CA TYR A 157 -26.00 -13.07 3.21
C TYR A 157 -26.63 -11.68 3.07
N LEU A 158 -26.02 -10.75 2.31
CA LEU A 158 -26.61 -9.43 2.05
C LEU A 158 -27.90 -9.55 1.24
N LYS A 159 -27.92 -10.44 0.23
CA LYS A 159 -29.12 -10.76 -0.55
C LYS A 159 -30.16 -11.48 0.28
N ALA A 160 -29.76 -12.49 1.07
CA ALA A 160 -30.68 -13.23 1.94
C ALA A 160 -31.33 -12.31 3.01
N ALA A 161 -30.60 -11.30 3.48
CA ALA A 161 -31.11 -10.28 4.39
C ALA A 161 -32.01 -9.23 3.70
N GLY A 162 -32.09 -9.22 2.37
CA GLY A 162 -32.81 -8.21 1.60
C GLY A 162 -32.15 -6.83 1.60
N LEU A 163 -30.83 -6.75 1.84
CA LEU A 163 -30.09 -5.48 1.97
C LEU A 163 -29.27 -5.11 0.73
N GLN A 164 -29.09 -6.03 -0.22
CA GLN A 164 -28.30 -5.76 -1.43
C GLN A 164 -28.95 -4.69 -2.31
N ASP A 165 -30.27 -4.73 -2.49
CA ASP A 165 -30.99 -3.78 -3.34
C ASP A 165 -30.89 -2.34 -2.78
N ASP A 166 -30.89 -2.20 -1.44
CA ASP A 166 -30.69 -0.91 -0.77
C ASP A 166 -29.27 -0.38 -0.96
N LEU A 167 -28.26 -1.25 -0.90
CA LEU A 167 -26.87 -0.90 -1.20
C LEU A 167 -26.74 -0.46 -2.67
N ASP A 168 -27.34 -1.20 -3.60
CA ASP A 168 -27.34 -0.90 -5.03
C ASP A 168 -28.04 0.45 -5.33
N ALA A 169 -29.13 0.76 -4.61
CA ALA A 169 -29.85 2.03 -4.73
C ALA A 169 -29.01 3.24 -4.29
N LEU A 170 -28.03 3.04 -3.39
CA LEU A 170 -27.01 4.04 -3.04
C LEU A 170 -25.73 3.94 -3.88
N GLY A 171 -25.72 3.15 -4.95
CA GLY A 171 -24.57 2.98 -5.85
C GLY A 171 -23.46 2.08 -5.31
N TYR A 172 -23.69 1.33 -4.23
CA TYR A 172 -22.76 0.32 -3.72
C TYR A 172 -22.97 -1.02 -4.43
N GLN A 173 -22.97 -0.99 -5.77
CA GLN A 173 -23.04 -2.23 -6.54
C GLN A 173 -21.77 -3.07 -6.35
N LEU A 174 -21.94 -4.38 -6.44
CA LEU A 174 -20.83 -5.33 -6.47
C LEU A 174 -19.94 -5.06 -7.69
N VAL A 175 -18.73 -4.57 -7.46
CA VAL A 175 -17.75 -4.30 -8.53
C VAL A 175 -16.77 -5.45 -8.76
N GLY A 176 -16.71 -6.40 -7.83
CA GLY A 176 -15.89 -7.60 -7.95
C GLY A 176 -15.45 -8.16 -6.60
N TYR A 177 -15.01 -9.42 -6.61
CA TYR A 177 -14.45 -10.10 -5.45
C TYR A 177 -12.93 -9.98 -5.44
N GLY A 178 -12.39 -9.06 -4.64
CA GLY A 178 -10.95 -8.81 -4.61
C GLY A 178 -10.56 -7.51 -3.90
N CYS A 179 -9.29 -7.15 -4.00
CA CYS A 179 -8.74 -6.01 -3.26
C CYS A 179 -9.31 -4.66 -3.71
N ALA A 180 -9.58 -4.47 -5.01
CA ALA A 180 -10.10 -3.23 -5.59
C ALA A 180 -9.46 -1.94 -5.00
N THR A 181 -10.26 -1.00 -4.52
CA THR A 181 -9.82 0.28 -3.92
C THR A 181 -8.81 0.10 -2.79
N CYS A 182 -8.85 -0.99 -2.01
CA CYS A 182 -7.92 -1.22 -0.90
C CYS A 182 -6.43 -1.28 -1.33
N ILE A 183 -6.17 -1.69 -2.57
CA ILE A 183 -4.82 -1.76 -3.16
C ILE A 183 -4.54 -0.62 -4.16
N GLY A 184 -5.44 0.35 -4.28
CA GLY A 184 -5.33 1.45 -5.25
C GLY A 184 -5.95 1.14 -6.62
N ASN A 185 -6.61 -0.01 -6.78
CA ASN A 185 -7.39 -0.31 -7.98
C ASN A 185 -8.79 0.31 -7.86
N SER A 186 -8.86 1.62 -7.62
CA SER A 186 -10.11 2.37 -7.53
C SER A 186 -10.79 2.58 -8.88
N GLY A 187 -10.04 2.41 -9.98
CA GLY A 187 -10.44 2.85 -11.32
C GLY A 187 -10.51 4.38 -11.44
N PRO A 188 -10.75 4.92 -12.65
CA PRO A 188 -10.79 6.36 -12.87
C PRO A 188 -12.03 7.00 -12.23
N LEU A 189 -11.92 8.27 -11.82
CA LEU A 189 -13.09 9.13 -11.65
C LEU A 189 -13.69 9.47 -13.02
N LEU A 190 -14.87 10.10 -13.05
CA LEU A 190 -15.38 10.63 -14.31
C LEU A 190 -14.41 11.68 -14.86
N PRO A 191 -14.17 11.73 -16.18
CA PRO A 191 -13.23 12.67 -16.78
C PRO A 191 -13.47 14.12 -16.33
N GLU A 192 -14.72 14.54 -16.26
CA GLU A 192 -15.11 15.91 -15.89
C GLU A 192 -14.79 16.21 -14.41
N ILE A 193 -14.93 15.21 -13.53
CA ILE A 193 -14.56 15.32 -12.11
C ILE A 193 -13.03 15.35 -11.97
N SER A 194 -12.31 14.45 -12.65
CA SER A 194 -10.84 14.40 -12.61
C SER A 194 -10.24 15.68 -13.19
N GLU A 195 -10.77 16.19 -14.30
CA GLU A 195 -10.34 17.46 -14.90
C GLU A 195 -10.57 18.62 -13.93
N ALA A 196 -11.76 18.73 -13.34
CA ALA A 196 -12.06 19.79 -12.37
C ALA A 196 -11.12 19.75 -11.15
N ILE A 197 -10.80 18.56 -10.64
CA ILE A 197 -9.85 18.38 -9.53
C ILE A 197 -8.46 18.85 -9.93
N ASN A 198 -7.93 18.35 -11.05
CA ASN A 198 -6.54 18.58 -11.44
C ASN A 198 -6.32 20.02 -11.94
N ALA A 199 -7.26 20.61 -12.68
CA ALA A 199 -7.14 21.96 -13.22
C ALA A 199 -7.23 23.07 -12.16
N ASN A 200 -7.81 22.76 -10.99
CA ASN A 200 -8.03 23.72 -9.90
C ASN A 200 -7.30 23.31 -8.60
N ASP A 201 -6.40 22.32 -8.70
CA ASP A 201 -5.63 21.75 -7.60
C ASP A 201 -6.46 21.40 -6.34
N LEU A 202 -7.70 20.93 -6.54
CA LEU A 202 -8.62 20.65 -5.44
C LEU A 202 -8.10 19.53 -4.53
N THR A 203 -8.21 19.76 -3.23
CA THR A 203 -7.93 18.77 -2.19
C THR A 203 -9.18 17.96 -1.89
N VAL A 204 -9.46 16.97 -2.74
CA VAL A 204 -10.56 16.00 -2.51
C VAL A 204 -10.10 14.80 -1.68
N THR A 205 -11.08 14.06 -1.17
CA THR A 205 -10.89 12.98 -0.19
C THR A 205 -11.41 11.64 -0.70
N ALA A 206 -10.89 10.55 -0.14
CA ALA A 206 -11.48 9.21 -0.25
C ALA A 206 -11.76 8.64 1.15
N VAL A 207 -12.90 7.97 1.29
CA VAL A 207 -13.28 7.24 2.51
C VAL A 207 -13.44 5.77 2.16
N LEU A 208 -12.71 4.88 2.85
CA LEU A 208 -12.75 3.45 2.54
C LEU A 208 -12.68 2.57 3.78
N SER A 209 -13.28 1.39 3.71
CA SER A 209 -13.19 0.36 4.76
C SER A 209 -11.90 -0.48 4.68
N GLY A 210 -10.81 0.16 4.25
CA GLY A 210 -9.48 -0.43 4.11
C GLY A 210 -8.69 -0.44 5.42
N ASN A 211 -7.38 -0.67 5.28
CA ASN A 211 -6.42 -0.65 6.39
C ASN A 211 -5.19 0.24 6.11
N ARG A 212 -5.13 0.88 4.93
CA ARG A 212 -4.03 1.75 4.51
C ARG A 212 -4.58 2.95 3.72
N ASN A 213 -4.08 4.12 4.05
CA ASN A 213 -4.54 5.43 3.55
C ASN A 213 -3.37 6.36 3.23
N PHE A 214 -2.21 5.81 2.87
CA PHE A 214 -1.06 6.59 2.43
C PHE A 214 -1.39 7.45 1.21
N GLU A 215 -0.79 8.63 1.15
CA GLU A 215 -0.92 9.57 0.03
C GLU A 215 -0.55 8.91 -1.30
N GLY A 216 -1.33 9.15 -2.35
CA GLY A 216 -1.10 8.58 -3.70
C GLY A 216 -1.40 7.08 -3.83
N ARG A 217 -1.87 6.40 -2.77
CA ARG A 217 -2.19 4.97 -2.81
C ARG A 217 -3.57 4.68 -3.41
N ILE A 218 -4.59 5.45 -3.03
CA ILE A 218 -5.99 5.11 -3.33
C ILE A 218 -6.39 5.50 -4.75
N SER A 219 -6.10 6.73 -5.13
CA SER A 219 -6.36 7.30 -6.45
C SER A 219 -5.35 8.40 -6.74
N PRO A 220 -4.91 8.61 -8.00
CA PRO A 220 -4.06 9.74 -8.35
C PRO A 220 -4.75 11.10 -8.14
N ASP A 221 -6.07 11.17 -8.22
CA ASP A 221 -6.86 12.40 -8.06
C ASP A 221 -7.08 12.78 -6.57
N VAL A 222 -6.71 11.92 -5.61
CA VAL A 222 -7.06 12.11 -4.20
C VAL A 222 -5.82 12.37 -3.35
N LYS A 223 -5.82 13.49 -2.62
CA LYS A 223 -4.71 13.89 -1.73
C LYS A 223 -4.89 13.34 -0.30
N MET A 224 -6.12 13.20 0.18
CA MET A 224 -6.44 12.83 1.57
C MET A 224 -7.30 11.56 1.64
N ASN A 225 -6.93 10.60 2.48
CA ASN A 225 -7.61 9.30 2.54
C ASN A 225 -7.97 8.94 4.00
N TYR A 226 -9.20 8.50 4.22
CA TYR A 226 -9.72 8.16 5.53
C TYR A 226 -10.18 6.70 5.60
N LEU A 227 -9.71 5.99 6.62
CA LEU A 227 -10.17 4.66 6.97
C LEU A 227 -11.38 4.78 7.88
N ALA A 228 -12.47 4.09 7.53
CA ALA A 228 -13.72 4.12 8.30
C ALA A 228 -14.40 2.74 8.26
N SER A 229 -15.32 2.50 9.20
CA SER A 229 -16.15 1.28 9.14
C SER A 229 -17.08 1.32 7.92
N PRO A 230 -17.50 0.17 7.35
CA PRO A 230 -18.45 0.12 6.24
C PRO A 230 -19.69 1.03 6.38
N PRO A 231 -20.39 1.12 7.53
CA PRO A 231 -21.51 2.05 7.67
C PRO A 231 -21.09 3.53 7.63
N LEU A 232 -19.92 3.89 8.17
CA LEU A 232 -19.40 5.26 8.06
C LEU A 232 -18.99 5.62 6.62
N VAL A 233 -18.52 4.66 5.82
CA VAL A 233 -18.28 4.88 4.39
C VAL A 233 -19.56 5.35 3.68
N ILE A 234 -20.71 4.75 4.01
CA ILE A 234 -22.01 5.18 3.48
C ILE A 234 -22.39 6.56 4.02
N ALA A 235 -22.21 6.81 5.32
CA ALA A 235 -22.52 8.10 5.94
C ALA A 235 -21.75 9.26 5.26
N TYR A 236 -20.46 9.09 4.99
CA TYR A 236 -19.65 10.08 4.28
C TYR A 236 -20.00 10.22 2.79
N ALA A 237 -20.50 9.17 2.14
CA ALA A 237 -21.02 9.28 0.77
C ALA A 237 -22.32 10.11 0.71
N LEU A 238 -23.19 9.97 1.72
CA LEU A 238 -24.41 10.76 1.87
C LEU A 238 -24.10 12.24 2.17
N ALA A 239 -23.16 12.50 3.09
CA ALA A 239 -22.68 13.85 3.37
C ALA A 239 -21.96 14.46 2.15
N GLY A 240 -21.10 13.68 1.50
CA GLY A 240 -20.33 14.04 0.32
C GLY A 240 -19.11 14.91 0.58
N THR A 241 -18.78 15.19 1.84
CA THR A 241 -17.61 15.97 2.25
C THR A 241 -17.07 15.48 3.61
N MET A 242 -15.77 15.66 3.84
CA MET A 242 -15.15 15.49 5.16
C MET A 242 -15.39 16.70 6.07
N ASP A 243 -15.78 17.83 5.49
CA ASP A 243 -16.18 19.05 6.20
C ASP A 243 -17.63 18.94 6.72
N PHE A 244 -17.90 17.97 7.60
CA PHE A 244 -19.25 17.63 8.04
C PHE A 244 -19.29 17.18 9.51
N ASP A 245 -20.19 17.76 10.30
CA ASP A 245 -20.47 17.34 11.67
C ASP A 245 -21.78 16.51 11.75
N PHE A 246 -21.63 15.18 11.91
CA PHE A 246 -22.79 14.27 12.01
C PHE A 246 -23.69 14.49 13.23
N ALA A 247 -23.23 15.21 14.25
CA ALA A 247 -24.04 15.51 15.43
C ALA A 247 -25.01 16.68 15.19
N THR A 248 -24.61 17.65 14.36
CA THR A 248 -25.33 18.93 14.21
C THR A 248 -25.85 19.18 12.80
N GLU A 249 -25.33 18.50 11.79
CA GLU A 249 -25.70 18.70 10.38
C GLU A 249 -26.56 17.54 9.85
N PRO A 250 -27.67 17.83 9.13
CA PRO A 250 -28.50 16.78 8.52
C PRO A 250 -27.86 16.24 7.24
N LEU A 251 -27.95 14.93 7.04
CA LEU A 251 -27.54 14.24 5.81
C LEU A 251 -28.39 14.64 4.60
N GLY A 252 -29.63 15.07 4.85
CA GLY A 252 -30.56 15.54 3.85
C GLY A 252 -31.94 15.76 4.45
N THR A 253 -32.92 15.96 3.58
CA THR A 253 -34.33 16.06 3.93
C THR A 253 -35.10 14.86 3.42
N ASN A 254 -36.03 14.36 4.21
CA ASN A 254 -36.91 13.28 3.79
C ASN A 254 -38.05 13.80 2.87
N PRO A 255 -38.88 12.91 2.28
CA PRO A 255 -39.99 13.32 1.41
C PRO A 255 -41.01 14.26 2.09
N GLU A 256 -41.13 14.23 3.42
CA GLU A 256 -41.98 15.13 4.20
C GLU A 256 -41.29 16.47 4.57
N GLY A 257 -40.07 16.72 4.07
CA GLY A 257 -39.30 17.94 4.31
C GLY A 257 -38.60 18.02 5.67
N LYS A 258 -38.54 16.93 6.44
CA LYS A 258 -37.86 16.89 7.75
C LYS A 258 -36.36 16.58 7.59
N PRO A 259 -35.49 17.22 8.37
CA PRO A 259 -34.06 16.90 8.38
C PRO A 259 -33.84 15.48 8.89
N VAL A 260 -32.92 14.76 8.25
CA VAL A 260 -32.49 13.41 8.61
C VAL A 260 -31.04 13.44 9.05
N PHE A 261 -30.76 13.02 10.27
CA PHE A 261 -29.42 12.95 10.86
C PHE A 261 -28.88 11.52 10.83
N LEU A 262 -27.57 11.36 11.07
CA LEU A 262 -26.93 10.03 11.12
C LEU A 262 -27.62 9.10 12.14
N LYS A 263 -27.94 9.63 13.33
CA LYS A 263 -28.66 8.90 14.39
C LYS A 263 -30.02 8.35 13.97
N ASP A 264 -30.64 8.95 12.94
CA ASP A 264 -31.97 8.55 12.48
C ASP A 264 -31.93 7.35 11.53
N ILE A 265 -30.74 6.98 11.03
CA ILE A 265 -30.52 5.87 10.11
C ILE A 265 -29.57 4.80 10.67
N TRP A 266 -28.90 5.08 11.79
CA TRP A 266 -27.92 4.17 12.39
C TRP A 266 -28.60 2.96 13.05
N PRO A 267 -28.21 1.71 12.73
CA PRO A 267 -28.82 0.52 13.32
C PRO A 267 -28.35 0.30 14.77
N THR A 268 -29.18 -0.38 15.56
CA THR A 268 -28.79 -0.81 16.91
C THR A 268 -27.99 -2.11 16.85
N ASN A 269 -27.15 -2.39 17.85
CA ASN A 269 -26.41 -3.67 17.92
C ASN A 269 -27.35 -4.88 17.95
N ALA A 270 -28.49 -4.78 18.64
CA ALA A 270 -29.49 -5.84 18.69
C ALA A 270 -30.12 -6.12 17.33
N GLU A 271 -30.35 -5.08 16.51
CA GLU A 271 -30.85 -5.24 15.15
C GLU A 271 -29.83 -5.94 14.24
N VAL A 272 -28.55 -5.53 14.32
CA VAL A 272 -27.46 -6.16 13.58
C VAL A 272 -27.34 -7.65 13.95
N GLU A 273 -27.33 -7.97 15.25
CA GLU A 273 -27.21 -9.34 15.73
C GLU A 273 -28.40 -10.22 15.29
N ALA A 274 -29.62 -9.68 15.34
CA ALA A 274 -30.81 -10.39 14.88
C ALA A 274 -30.73 -10.75 13.39
N VAL A 275 -30.25 -9.83 12.54
CA VAL A 275 -30.07 -10.11 11.11
C VAL A 275 -28.93 -11.09 10.87
N VAL A 276 -27.78 -10.92 11.52
CA VAL A 276 -26.63 -11.84 11.38
C VAL A 276 -27.02 -13.27 11.77
N SER A 277 -27.64 -13.45 12.94
CA SER A 277 -28.05 -14.77 13.42
C SER A 277 -29.16 -15.40 12.58
N GLY A 278 -30.03 -14.58 11.97
CA GLY A 278 -31.09 -15.05 11.08
C GLY A 278 -30.65 -15.38 9.65
N THR A 279 -29.50 -14.89 9.18
CA THR A 279 -29.12 -14.98 7.75
C THR A 279 -27.79 -15.67 7.51
N VAL A 280 -26.78 -15.47 8.36
CA VAL A 280 -25.45 -16.03 8.16
C VAL A 280 -25.44 -17.50 8.60
N SER A 281 -25.43 -18.42 7.64
CA SER A 281 -25.58 -19.85 7.92
C SER A 281 -24.38 -20.68 7.46
N ARG A 282 -24.22 -21.87 8.06
CA ARG A 282 -23.22 -22.86 7.66
C ARG A 282 -23.39 -23.31 6.20
N GLU A 283 -24.63 -23.39 5.74
CA GLU A 283 -24.96 -23.86 4.40
C GLU A 283 -24.39 -22.93 3.32
N MET A 284 -24.43 -21.61 3.54
CA MET A 284 -23.82 -20.64 2.63
C MET A 284 -22.32 -20.90 2.44
N PHE A 285 -21.59 -21.15 3.55
CA PHE A 285 -20.16 -21.46 3.47
C PHE A 285 -19.89 -22.79 2.75
N LEU A 286 -20.70 -23.83 3.00
CA LEU A 286 -20.53 -25.11 2.32
C LEU A 286 -20.78 -24.98 0.82
N LYS A 287 -21.84 -24.26 0.42
CA LYS A 287 -22.20 -24.03 -0.97
C LYS A 287 -21.11 -23.25 -1.72
N ASP A 288 -20.71 -22.08 -1.21
CA ASP A 288 -19.82 -21.18 -1.94
C ASP A 288 -18.37 -21.69 -2.03
N TYR A 289 -17.90 -22.41 -1.01
CA TYR A 289 -16.56 -22.98 -1.02
C TYR A 289 -16.47 -24.32 -1.77
N ALA A 290 -17.60 -24.98 -2.08
CA ALA A 290 -17.58 -26.24 -2.84
C ALA A 290 -17.03 -26.05 -4.25
N SER A 291 -17.31 -24.91 -4.89
CA SER A 291 -16.94 -24.65 -6.29
C SER A 291 -15.91 -23.53 -6.46
N VAL A 292 -15.24 -23.11 -5.37
CA VAL A 292 -14.31 -21.95 -5.41
C VAL A 292 -13.14 -22.17 -6.38
N PHE A 293 -12.73 -23.43 -6.59
CA PHE A 293 -11.65 -23.79 -7.50
C PHE A 293 -12.12 -24.11 -8.93
N ASP A 294 -13.43 -24.25 -9.15
CA ASP A 294 -13.95 -24.59 -10.48
C ASP A 294 -13.77 -23.43 -11.47
N GLY A 295 -13.71 -22.20 -10.96
CA GLY A 295 -13.64 -20.97 -11.76
C GLY A 295 -14.89 -20.71 -12.61
N ASP A 296 -14.87 -19.65 -13.41
CA ASP A 296 -15.89 -19.40 -14.43
C ASP A 296 -15.49 -20.04 -15.78
N GLU A 297 -16.34 -19.88 -16.81
CA GLU A 297 -16.06 -20.39 -18.15
C GLU A 297 -14.76 -19.82 -18.74
N ARG A 298 -14.44 -18.56 -18.41
CA ARG A 298 -13.20 -17.90 -18.86
C ARG A 298 -11.97 -18.55 -18.23
N TRP A 299 -12.02 -18.86 -16.94
CA TRP A 299 -10.93 -19.57 -16.24
C TRP A 299 -10.71 -20.97 -16.81
N ARG A 300 -11.78 -21.76 -16.98
CA ARG A 300 -11.69 -23.12 -17.52
C ARG A 300 -11.32 -23.16 -19.00
N GLY A 301 -11.61 -22.09 -19.74
CA GLY A 301 -11.30 -21.94 -21.16
C GLY A 301 -9.89 -21.41 -21.45
N LEU A 302 -9.04 -21.18 -20.44
CA LEU A 302 -7.65 -20.80 -20.68
C LEU A 302 -6.86 -21.97 -21.25
N ASP A 303 -6.17 -21.74 -22.36
CA ASP A 303 -5.20 -22.69 -22.89
C ASP A 303 -4.01 -22.81 -21.93
N VAL A 304 -3.82 -24.00 -21.35
CA VAL A 304 -2.72 -24.28 -20.42
C VAL A 304 -1.63 -25.06 -21.18
N PRO A 305 -0.43 -24.50 -21.38
CA PRO A 305 0.68 -25.21 -22.00
C PRO A 305 1.08 -26.46 -21.19
N GLU A 306 1.49 -27.53 -21.89
CA GLU A 306 2.01 -28.74 -21.26
C GLU A 306 3.54 -28.65 -21.00
N GLY A 307 4.00 -29.24 -19.90
CA GLY A 307 5.42 -29.37 -19.55
C GLY A 307 5.84 -28.68 -18.25
N ASP A 308 7.07 -28.97 -17.79
CA ASP A 308 7.58 -28.51 -16.50
C ASP A 308 8.33 -27.16 -16.57
N LEU A 309 8.65 -26.69 -17.79
CA LEU A 309 9.40 -25.45 -18.02
C LEU A 309 8.52 -24.38 -18.66
N PHE A 310 8.58 -23.16 -18.12
CA PHE A 310 7.83 -22.02 -18.65
C PHE A 310 8.37 -21.60 -20.03
N ALA A 311 7.52 -21.63 -21.06
CA ALA A 311 7.84 -21.15 -22.40
C ALA A 311 7.78 -19.62 -22.45
N TRP A 312 8.93 -18.97 -22.39
CA TRP A 312 9.02 -17.51 -22.42
C TRP A 312 8.66 -16.96 -23.81
N ASP A 313 7.72 -16.02 -23.86
CA ASP A 313 7.42 -15.22 -25.04
C ASP A 313 8.14 -13.86 -24.94
N GLU A 314 9.04 -13.58 -25.88
CA GLU A 314 9.79 -12.33 -25.92
C GLU A 314 8.93 -11.09 -26.18
N ALA A 315 7.78 -11.27 -26.87
CA ALA A 315 6.81 -10.22 -27.13
C ALA A 315 5.91 -9.91 -25.92
N SER A 316 5.91 -10.78 -24.90
CA SER A 316 5.09 -10.58 -23.71
C SER A 316 5.50 -9.32 -22.96
N THR A 317 4.53 -8.43 -22.77
CA THR A 317 4.68 -7.23 -21.93
C THR A 317 4.28 -7.46 -20.47
N TYR A 318 3.86 -8.69 -20.11
CA TYR A 318 3.40 -9.05 -18.76
C TYR A 318 4.37 -10.00 -18.03
N VAL A 319 4.93 -10.98 -18.73
CA VAL A 319 5.78 -12.02 -18.13
C VAL A 319 7.07 -12.11 -18.93
N ARG A 320 8.20 -11.75 -18.31
CA ARG A 320 9.53 -11.83 -18.93
C ARG A 320 10.51 -12.57 -18.03
N ARG A 321 11.43 -13.30 -18.67
CA ARG A 321 12.50 -14.02 -17.96
C ARG A 321 13.32 -13.02 -17.15
N GLN A 322 13.47 -13.30 -15.87
CA GLN A 322 14.25 -12.43 -14.97
C GLN A 322 15.75 -12.62 -15.21
N THR A 323 16.54 -11.56 -15.00
CA THR A 323 17.99 -11.54 -15.25
C THR A 323 18.82 -11.81 -13.98
N PHE A 324 18.20 -12.13 -12.85
CA PHE A 324 18.87 -12.33 -11.55
C PHE A 324 19.95 -13.42 -11.54
N PHE A 325 19.88 -14.36 -12.49
CA PHE A 325 20.78 -15.50 -12.59
C PHE A 325 21.74 -15.39 -13.80
N ASP A 326 21.65 -14.32 -14.59
CA ASP A 326 22.51 -14.16 -15.76
C ASP A 326 23.97 -14.02 -15.31
N GLY A 327 24.86 -14.84 -15.88
CA GLY A 327 26.28 -14.88 -15.51
C GLY A 327 26.59 -15.50 -14.14
N MET A 328 25.60 -16.07 -13.45
CA MET A 328 25.80 -16.66 -12.12
C MET A 328 26.69 -17.92 -12.17
N GLY A 329 27.82 -17.88 -11.45
CA GLY A 329 28.69 -19.03 -11.24
C GLY A 329 28.16 -20.05 -10.21
N ALA A 330 28.68 -21.29 -10.29
CA ALA A 330 28.36 -22.38 -9.37
C ALA A 330 28.74 -22.04 -7.91
N ASP A 331 29.85 -21.33 -7.73
CA ASP A 331 30.31 -20.80 -6.46
C ASP A 331 29.97 -19.29 -6.35
N PRO A 332 29.78 -18.77 -5.13
CA PRO A 332 29.59 -17.34 -4.91
C PRO A 332 30.87 -16.55 -5.17
N GLU A 333 30.73 -15.39 -5.80
CA GLU A 333 31.80 -14.39 -5.84
C GLU A 333 32.06 -13.86 -4.42
N PRO A 334 33.33 -13.56 -4.05
CA PRO A 334 33.63 -12.95 -2.77
C PRO A 334 32.90 -11.61 -2.59
N VAL A 335 32.41 -11.37 -1.37
CA VAL A 335 31.91 -10.04 -0.97
C VAL A 335 33.07 -9.05 -1.09
N ARG A 336 32.79 -7.84 -1.58
CA ARG A 336 33.77 -6.77 -1.73
C ARG A 336 33.28 -5.50 -1.05
N ASP A 337 34.22 -4.71 -0.58
CA ASP A 337 33.95 -3.35 -0.13
C ASP A 337 33.43 -2.48 -1.30
N ILE A 338 32.68 -1.42 -0.97
CA ILE A 338 32.04 -0.54 -1.96
C ILE A 338 32.86 0.73 -2.05
N HIS A 339 33.32 1.10 -3.26
CA HIS A 339 34.19 2.25 -3.46
C HIS A 339 33.61 3.27 -4.44
N GLY A 340 33.78 4.56 -4.12
CA GLY A 340 33.38 5.66 -5.01
C GLY A 340 31.89 5.70 -5.37
N ALA A 341 31.01 5.23 -4.48
CA ALA A 341 29.58 5.19 -4.76
C ALA A 341 28.94 6.57 -4.78
N ARG A 342 27.89 6.73 -5.58
CA ARG A 342 27.08 7.96 -5.67
C ARG A 342 25.69 7.75 -5.08
N VAL A 343 25.12 8.81 -4.52
CA VAL A 343 23.74 8.78 -4.00
C VAL A 343 22.76 8.84 -5.17
N LEU A 344 21.94 7.80 -5.33
CA LEU A 344 20.85 7.78 -6.32
C LEU A 344 19.63 8.56 -5.82
N ALA A 345 19.36 8.49 -4.52
CA ALA A 345 18.25 9.18 -3.88
C ALA A 345 18.58 9.53 -2.42
N LEU A 346 18.27 10.77 -2.03
CA LEU A 346 18.27 11.25 -0.65
C LEU A 346 16.83 11.47 -0.21
N LEU A 347 16.36 10.67 0.73
CA LEU A 347 14.95 10.59 1.10
C LEU A 347 14.74 10.93 2.58
N GLY A 348 13.55 11.42 2.91
CA GLY A 348 13.17 11.73 4.29
C GLY A 348 12.66 10.51 5.07
N ASP A 349 11.85 10.79 6.09
CA ASP A 349 11.21 9.80 6.95
C ASP A 349 10.03 9.07 6.28
N SER A 350 9.71 7.89 6.81
CA SER A 350 8.53 7.07 6.51
C SER A 350 8.32 6.83 5.00
N VAL A 351 9.41 6.64 4.25
CA VAL A 351 9.36 6.23 2.85
C VAL A 351 8.76 4.83 2.75
N THR A 352 7.48 4.75 2.39
CA THR A 352 6.78 3.47 2.24
C THR A 352 7.29 2.65 1.04
N THR A 353 7.05 1.34 1.05
CA THR A 353 7.27 0.50 -0.14
C THR A 353 6.44 0.90 -1.37
N ASP A 354 5.35 1.67 -1.20
CA ASP A 354 4.60 2.22 -2.34
C ASP A 354 5.33 3.41 -2.98
N HIS A 355 6.17 4.13 -2.24
CA HIS A 355 7.08 5.12 -2.81
C HIS A 355 8.21 4.45 -3.62
N ILE A 356 8.77 3.36 -3.08
CA ILE A 356 9.88 2.61 -3.69
C ILE A 356 9.39 1.75 -4.87
N SER A 357 8.22 1.11 -4.76
CA SER A 357 7.66 0.25 -5.82
C SER A 357 6.13 0.43 -5.90
N PRO A 358 5.66 1.46 -6.63
CA PRO A 358 4.23 1.74 -6.77
C PRO A 358 3.44 0.54 -7.34
N ALA A 359 2.14 0.45 -7.03
CA ALA A 359 1.23 -0.57 -7.58
C ALA A 359 0.27 -0.04 -8.63
N GLY A 360 -0.09 1.25 -8.55
CA GLY A 360 -1.20 1.82 -9.31
C GLY A 360 -0.88 2.07 -10.77
N ALA A 361 -1.73 2.89 -11.39
CA ALA A 361 -1.54 3.39 -12.74
C ALA A 361 -0.30 4.30 -12.84
N PHE A 362 0.20 4.47 -14.06
CA PHE A 362 1.34 5.33 -14.37
C PHE A 362 1.14 6.03 -15.72
N LYS A 363 1.75 7.20 -15.86
CA LYS A 363 1.58 8.07 -17.04
C LYS A 363 2.38 7.56 -18.23
N ALA A 364 1.95 7.92 -19.44
CA ALA A 364 2.63 7.57 -20.70
C ALA A 364 4.02 8.18 -20.85
N ASP A 365 4.25 9.36 -20.26
CA ASP A 365 5.54 10.04 -20.27
C ASP A 365 6.55 9.48 -19.24
N SER A 366 6.12 8.60 -18.32
CA SER A 366 7.00 7.90 -17.39
C SER A 366 7.93 6.92 -18.12
N PRO A 367 9.09 6.54 -17.55
CA PRO A 367 9.99 5.56 -18.18
C PRO A 367 9.29 4.25 -18.55
N ALA A 368 8.42 3.75 -17.66
CA ALA A 368 7.64 2.53 -17.89
C ALA A 368 6.56 2.71 -18.97
N GLY A 369 5.91 3.88 -19.00
CA GLY A 369 4.94 4.24 -20.04
C GLY A 369 5.57 4.26 -21.42
N ARG A 370 6.70 4.97 -21.57
CA ARG A 370 7.46 5.02 -22.84
C ARG A 370 7.86 3.62 -23.30
N TYR A 371 8.39 2.78 -22.40
CA TYR A 371 8.75 1.40 -22.72
C TYR A 371 7.60 0.57 -23.31
N LEU A 372 6.38 0.76 -22.80
CA LEU A 372 5.17 0.08 -23.28
C LEU A 372 4.65 0.68 -24.59
N THR A 373 4.66 2.01 -24.73
CA THR A 373 4.30 2.70 -25.96
C THR A 373 5.22 2.33 -27.12
N ASP A 374 6.53 2.24 -26.88
CA ASP A 374 7.52 1.79 -27.88
C ASP A 374 7.28 0.34 -28.34
N ARG A 375 6.46 -0.43 -27.60
CA ARG A 375 6.04 -1.81 -27.91
C ARG A 375 4.59 -1.88 -28.40
N GLY A 376 3.99 -0.76 -28.77
CA GLY A 376 2.65 -0.69 -29.34
C GLY A 376 1.53 -0.89 -28.32
N VAL A 377 1.80 -0.77 -27.02
CA VAL A 377 0.74 -0.81 -26.00
C VAL A 377 0.20 0.60 -25.81
N GLU A 378 -1.11 0.76 -25.97
CA GLU A 378 -1.79 2.05 -25.76
C GLU A 378 -1.95 2.36 -24.27
N PRO A 379 -1.99 3.64 -23.84
CA PRO A 379 -2.10 4.01 -22.42
C PRO A 379 -3.28 3.37 -21.67
N LYS A 380 -4.42 3.17 -22.33
CA LYS A 380 -5.59 2.48 -21.76
C LYS A 380 -5.30 1.02 -21.38
N ASP A 381 -4.32 0.39 -22.04
CA ASP A 381 -3.91 -1.00 -21.88
C ASP A 381 -2.63 -1.16 -21.05
N PHE A 382 -2.08 -0.07 -20.51
CA PHE A 382 -0.94 -0.13 -19.59
C PHE A 382 -1.24 -0.96 -18.34
N ASN A 383 -2.50 -0.95 -17.90
CA ASN A 383 -2.95 -1.55 -16.66
C ASN A 383 -2.22 -0.88 -15.48
N SER A 384 -1.64 -1.62 -14.55
CA SER A 384 -1.03 -1.08 -13.33
C SER A 384 0.38 -1.64 -13.12
N TYR A 385 1.24 -0.97 -12.34
CA TYR A 385 2.52 -1.58 -11.97
C TYR A 385 2.32 -2.93 -11.28
N GLY A 386 1.24 -3.07 -10.48
CA GLY A 386 0.88 -4.33 -9.83
C GLY A 386 0.68 -5.49 -10.81
N SER A 387 -0.01 -5.26 -11.93
CA SER A 387 -0.23 -6.28 -12.97
C SER A 387 1.03 -6.59 -13.77
N ARG A 388 2.02 -5.70 -13.77
CA ARG A 388 3.26 -5.82 -14.55
C ARG A 388 4.42 -6.47 -13.77
N ARG A 389 4.17 -6.99 -12.56
CA ARG A 389 5.19 -7.61 -11.70
C ARG A 389 5.92 -8.81 -12.30
N GLY A 390 5.37 -9.46 -13.33
CA GLY A 390 6.05 -10.51 -14.08
C GLY A 390 7.09 -9.99 -15.08
N ASN A 391 7.12 -8.68 -15.34
CA ASN A 391 7.99 -8.04 -16.31
C ASN A 391 8.95 -7.07 -15.63
N HIS A 392 10.21 -7.47 -15.48
CA HIS A 392 11.21 -6.68 -14.78
C HIS A 392 11.51 -5.34 -15.45
N GLU A 393 11.34 -5.22 -16.77
CA GLU A 393 11.61 -3.99 -17.51
C GLU A 393 10.66 -2.86 -17.11
N VAL A 394 9.38 -3.20 -16.88
CA VAL A 394 8.39 -2.25 -16.41
C VAL A 394 8.64 -1.91 -14.94
N MET A 395 8.92 -2.93 -14.13
CA MET A 395 9.06 -2.75 -12.68
C MET A 395 10.31 -1.98 -12.28
N VAL A 396 11.46 -2.21 -12.91
CA VAL A 396 12.68 -1.43 -12.64
C VAL A 396 12.48 0.05 -13.03
N ARG A 397 11.81 0.31 -14.16
CA ARG A 397 11.45 1.66 -14.62
C ARG A 397 10.45 2.37 -13.71
N GLY A 398 9.64 1.60 -12.98
CA GLY A 398 8.72 2.11 -11.96
C GLY A 398 9.33 2.23 -10.57
N THR A 399 10.56 1.76 -10.35
CA THR A 399 11.18 1.78 -9.02
C THR A 399 11.55 3.22 -8.66
N PHE A 400 11.15 3.63 -7.45
CA PHE A 400 11.10 5.03 -6.99
C PHE A 400 10.24 5.94 -7.87
N GLY A 401 9.36 5.39 -8.73
CA GLY A 401 8.54 6.14 -9.67
C GLY A 401 7.23 6.70 -9.12
N ASN A 402 7.02 6.67 -7.79
CA ASN A 402 5.78 7.17 -7.20
C ASN A 402 5.69 8.69 -7.35
N ILE A 403 4.54 9.18 -7.82
CA ILE A 403 4.27 10.61 -8.09
C ILE A 403 4.39 11.52 -6.87
N ARG A 404 4.40 10.97 -5.64
CA ARG A 404 4.55 11.69 -4.38
C ARG A 404 5.93 11.54 -3.74
N LEU A 405 6.84 10.77 -4.34
CA LEU A 405 8.20 10.68 -3.85
C LEU A 405 8.86 12.07 -3.93
N ARG A 406 9.51 12.49 -2.85
CA ARG A 406 10.28 13.74 -2.78
C ARG A 406 11.74 13.42 -2.53
N ASN A 407 12.56 13.54 -3.57
CA ASN A 407 13.99 13.32 -3.49
C ASN A 407 14.71 14.63 -3.16
N GLN A 408 15.27 14.72 -1.96
CA GLN A 408 15.93 15.92 -1.45
C GLN A 408 17.23 16.23 -2.21
N LEU A 409 17.81 15.24 -2.91
CA LEU A 409 19.04 15.41 -3.69
C LEU A 409 18.95 16.54 -4.72
N LEU A 410 17.77 16.78 -5.29
CA LEU A 410 17.53 17.90 -6.19
C LEU A 410 17.77 19.26 -5.50
N ALA A 411 17.25 19.42 -4.29
CA ALA A 411 17.47 20.65 -3.51
C ALA A 411 18.95 20.83 -3.15
N SER A 412 19.67 19.74 -2.86
CA SER A 412 21.12 19.80 -2.56
C SER A 412 21.96 20.38 -3.71
N VAL A 413 21.47 20.28 -4.95
CA VAL A 413 22.13 20.86 -6.14
C VAL A 413 21.43 22.13 -6.67
N GLY A 414 20.62 22.77 -5.83
CA GLY A 414 19.92 24.01 -6.15
C GLY A 414 18.75 23.87 -7.14
N GLN A 415 18.24 22.65 -7.32
CA GLN A 415 17.06 22.37 -8.16
C GLN A 415 15.80 22.31 -7.30
N GLU A 416 14.66 22.66 -7.88
CA GLU A 416 13.38 22.48 -7.22
C GLU A 416 13.08 20.97 -7.03
N ILE A 417 12.56 20.59 -5.86
CA ILE A 417 12.14 19.20 -5.61
C ILE A 417 10.86 18.93 -6.41
N THR A 418 11.02 18.36 -7.60
CA THR A 418 9.91 17.84 -8.40
C THR A 418 9.38 16.53 -7.80
N PRO A 419 8.11 16.46 -7.36
CA PRO A 419 7.53 15.21 -6.89
C PRO A 419 7.52 14.14 -8.00
N GLY A 420 7.88 12.91 -7.66
CA GLY A 420 8.00 11.82 -8.64
C GLY A 420 9.32 11.08 -8.55
N GLY A 421 9.56 10.20 -9.51
CA GLY A 421 10.81 9.44 -9.63
C GLY A 421 11.95 10.23 -10.29
N TYR A 422 12.23 11.43 -9.77
CA TYR A 422 13.28 12.32 -10.27
C TYR A 422 14.50 12.33 -9.34
N THR A 423 15.67 12.54 -9.94
CA THR A 423 16.94 12.66 -9.25
C THR A 423 17.90 13.55 -10.04
N TYR A 424 19.09 13.80 -9.50
CA TYR A 424 20.16 14.46 -10.21
C TYR A 424 21.22 13.45 -10.64
N ASP A 425 21.56 13.45 -11.93
CA ASP A 425 22.63 12.64 -12.46
C ASP A 425 23.93 13.46 -12.48
N PHE A 426 24.88 13.09 -11.62
CA PHE A 426 26.16 13.77 -11.51
C PHE A 426 27.13 13.47 -12.67
N LEU A 427 26.92 12.41 -13.45
CA LEU A 427 27.70 12.13 -14.65
C LEU A 427 27.22 13.00 -15.81
N ALA A 428 25.90 13.08 -15.98
CA ALA A 428 25.28 13.92 -17.01
C ALA A 428 25.16 15.41 -16.62
N GLY A 429 25.30 15.75 -15.34
CA GLY A 429 25.21 17.12 -14.82
C GLY A 429 23.82 17.74 -14.91
N ARG A 430 22.75 16.93 -14.84
CA ARG A 430 21.36 17.42 -15.00
C ARG A 430 20.33 16.61 -14.21
N PRO A 431 19.17 17.22 -13.88
CA PRO A 431 18.01 16.46 -13.41
C PRO A 431 17.53 15.45 -14.47
N THR A 432 17.12 14.26 -14.03
CA THR A 432 16.57 13.20 -14.89
C THR A 432 15.75 12.23 -14.05
N THR A 433 15.13 11.21 -14.66
CA THR A 433 14.43 10.17 -13.88
C THR A 433 15.42 9.23 -13.17
N ILE A 434 15.04 8.66 -12.04
CA ILE A 434 15.88 7.70 -11.29
C ILE A 434 16.33 6.53 -12.16
N TYR A 435 15.44 6.02 -13.01
CA TYR A 435 15.78 4.94 -13.94
C TYR A 435 16.84 5.38 -14.95
N GLU A 436 16.73 6.56 -15.55
CA GLU A 436 17.72 7.06 -16.52
C GLU A 436 19.09 7.31 -15.87
N ALA A 437 19.11 7.96 -14.70
CA ALA A 437 20.36 8.16 -13.94
C ALA A 437 21.02 6.81 -13.61
N SER A 438 20.24 5.84 -13.11
CA SER A 438 20.79 4.52 -12.78
C SER A 438 21.44 3.81 -13.98
N ARG A 439 20.89 4.01 -15.18
CA ARG A 439 21.42 3.45 -16.41
C ARG A 439 22.75 4.07 -16.78
N ASP A 440 22.91 5.38 -16.60
CA ASP A 440 24.16 6.07 -16.88
C ASP A 440 25.27 5.62 -15.92
N TYR A 441 24.96 5.54 -14.62
CA TYR A 441 25.89 5.03 -13.60
C TYR A 441 26.31 3.57 -13.85
N GLN A 442 25.38 2.71 -14.26
CA GLN A 442 25.69 1.31 -14.62
C GLN A 442 26.61 1.20 -15.84
N VAL A 443 26.46 2.07 -16.84
CA VAL A 443 27.35 2.09 -18.01
C VAL A 443 28.77 2.50 -17.64
N HIS A 444 28.92 3.33 -16.61
CA HIS A 444 30.21 3.84 -16.13
C HIS A 444 30.75 3.07 -14.92
N ASP A 445 30.16 1.91 -14.57
CA ASP A 445 30.55 1.07 -13.43
C ASP A 445 30.62 1.81 -12.09
N VAL A 446 29.77 2.83 -11.90
CA VAL A 446 29.69 3.59 -10.65
C VAL A 446 28.66 2.95 -9.72
N PRO A 447 29.06 2.47 -8.52
CA PRO A 447 28.11 1.91 -7.56
C PRO A 447 27.18 2.99 -7.01
N LEU A 448 25.97 2.58 -6.63
CA LEU A 448 24.96 3.49 -6.11
C LEU A 448 24.58 3.19 -4.67
N VAL A 449 24.23 4.22 -3.91
CA VAL A 449 23.64 4.12 -2.57
C VAL A 449 22.36 4.93 -2.47
N VAL A 450 21.51 4.59 -1.51
CA VAL A 450 20.34 5.40 -1.11
C VAL A 450 20.53 5.86 0.32
N LEU A 451 20.25 7.13 0.57
CA LEU A 451 20.18 7.70 1.92
C LEU A 451 18.71 7.95 2.30
N ALA A 452 18.32 7.61 3.52
CA ALA A 452 16.95 7.80 3.99
C ALA A 452 16.86 8.18 5.48
N GLY A 453 15.74 8.79 5.89
CA GLY A 453 15.42 9.06 7.29
C GLY A 453 14.95 7.81 8.05
N LYS A 454 13.93 7.93 8.89
CA LYS A 454 13.37 6.84 9.72
C LYS A 454 12.34 6.00 8.97
N GLU A 455 12.08 4.79 9.48
CA GLU A 455 11.02 3.88 9.00
C GLU A 455 11.07 3.58 7.48
N TYR A 456 12.28 3.50 6.92
CA TYR A 456 12.48 3.24 5.51
C TYR A 456 11.92 1.87 5.11
N GLY A 457 11.06 1.86 4.10
CA GLY A 457 10.39 0.66 3.60
C GLY A 457 9.12 0.27 4.35
N THR A 458 8.48 1.20 5.08
CA THR A 458 7.23 0.89 5.78
C THR A 458 6.08 0.48 4.85
N GLY A 459 5.18 -0.39 5.31
CA GLY A 459 3.96 -0.75 4.59
C GLY A 459 3.95 -2.15 3.98
N SER A 460 3.97 -2.27 2.66
CA SER A 460 3.66 -3.52 1.96
C SER A 460 4.86 -4.47 1.88
N SER A 461 4.62 -5.78 1.93
CA SER A 461 5.67 -6.80 1.89
C SER A 461 6.27 -7.02 0.49
N ARG A 462 6.17 -6.05 -0.42
CA ARG A 462 6.46 -6.22 -1.85
C ARG A 462 7.97 -6.31 -2.07
N ASP A 463 8.45 -7.48 -2.47
CA ASP A 463 9.87 -7.72 -2.77
C ASP A 463 10.39 -6.88 -3.96
N TRP A 464 9.51 -6.42 -4.86
CA TRP A 464 9.88 -5.49 -5.93
C TRP A 464 10.49 -4.18 -5.43
N ALA A 465 10.22 -3.76 -4.19
CA ALA A 465 10.92 -2.63 -3.58
C ALA A 465 12.42 -2.92 -3.37
N ALA A 466 12.82 -4.18 -3.19
CA ALA A 466 14.22 -4.58 -3.11
C ALA A 466 14.78 -5.02 -4.47
N LYS A 467 14.02 -5.80 -5.26
CA LYS A 467 14.43 -6.22 -6.61
C LYS A 467 14.70 -5.03 -7.51
N GLY A 468 13.78 -4.06 -7.51
CA GLY A 468 13.92 -2.81 -8.25
C GLY A 468 15.17 -2.05 -7.82
N THR A 469 15.35 -1.84 -6.52
CA THR A 469 16.52 -1.16 -5.93
C THR A 469 17.84 -1.81 -6.37
N MET A 470 17.93 -3.14 -6.27
CA MET A 470 19.10 -3.88 -6.76
C MET A 470 19.29 -3.71 -8.28
N MET A 471 18.22 -3.81 -9.08
CA MET A 471 18.29 -3.71 -10.55
C MET A 471 18.62 -2.29 -11.03
N LEU A 472 18.39 -1.26 -10.22
CA LEU A 472 18.91 0.09 -10.44
C LEU A 472 20.41 0.20 -10.11
N GLY A 473 21.07 -0.86 -9.65
CA GLY A 473 22.50 -0.87 -9.35
C GLY A 473 22.85 -0.39 -7.93
N VAL A 474 21.86 -0.20 -7.05
CA VAL A 474 22.09 0.18 -5.66
C VAL A 474 22.76 -0.97 -4.91
N LYS A 475 23.90 -0.67 -4.26
CA LYS A 475 24.71 -1.62 -3.48
C LYS A 475 24.44 -1.55 -1.99
N ALA A 476 24.11 -0.36 -1.48
CA ALA A 476 23.77 -0.17 -0.08
C ALA A 476 22.65 0.85 0.13
N VAL A 477 21.92 0.70 1.22
CA VAL A 477 20.95 1.69 1.72
C VAL A 477 21.39 2.09 3.12
N ILE A 478 21.58 3.39 3.37
CA ILE A 478 21.97 3.93 4.68
C ILE A 478 20.81 4.77 5.23
N THR A 479 20.29 4.40 6.40
CA THR A 479 19.05 4.98 6.94
C THR A 479 19.11 5.12 8.45
N GLU A 480 18.26 5.97 9.05
CA GLU A 480 18.13 6.00 10.51
C GLU A 480 17.44 4.73 11.03
N SER A 481 16.42 4.22 10.32
CA SER A 481 15.76 2.96 10.67
C SER A 481 15.03 2.31 9.51
N PHE A 482 14.98 0.98 9.53
CA PHE A 482 14.24 0.17 8.56
C PHE A 482 12.94 -0.39 9.14
N GLU A 483 11.93 -0.56 8.30
CA GLU A 483 10.87 -1.54 8.57
C GLU A 483 11.41 -2.97 8.34
N ARG A 484 10.98 -3.90 9.21
CA ARG A 484 11.51 -5.26 9.32
C ARG A 484 11.46 -6.05 8.01
N ILE A 485 10.34 -6.07 7.30
CA ILE A 485 10.16 -6.85 6.06
C ILE A 485 11.03 -6.28 4.95
N HIS A 486 11.06 -4.95 4.82
CA HIS A 486 11.85 -4.32 3.77
C HIS A 486 13.36 -4.56 3.95
N ARG A 487 13.87 -4.45 5.19
CA ARG A 487 15.27 -4.81 5.51
C ARG A 487 15.62 -6.22 5.05
N SER A 488 14.80 -7.22 5.41
CA SER A 488 15.05 -8.61 5.00
C SER A 488 14.96 -8.79 3.48
N ASN A 489 14.08 -8.06 2.79
CA ASN A 489 14.00 -8.11 1.32
C ASN A 489 15.25 -7.53 0.65
N LEU A 490 15.83 -6.44 1.17
CA LEU A 490 17.09 -5.87 0.65
C LEU A 490 18.23 -6.89 0.71
N ILE A 491 18.41 -7.54 1.86
CA ILE A 491 19.40 -8.60 2.05
C ILE A 491 19.12 -9.78 1.10
N GLY A 492 17.86 -10.18 0.98
CA GLY A 492 17.43 -11.24 0.08
C GLY A 492 17.75 -10.97 -1.40
N MET A 493 17.96 -9.71 -1.77
CA MET A 493 18.39 -9.29 -3.10
C MET A 493 19.86 -8.87 -3.18
N GLY A 494 20.64 -9.03 -2.10
CA GLY A 494 22.07 -8.69 -2.07
C GLY A 494 22.38 -7.20 -1.92
N VAL A 495 21.42 -6.38 -1.48
CA VAL A 495 21.64 -4.97 -1.14
C VAL A 495 21.99 -4.86 0.34
N LEU A 496 23.05 -4.14 0.68
CA LEU A 496 23.54 -3.99 2.06
C LEU A 496 22.69 -2.99 2.85
N PRO A 497 21.93 -3.40 3.89
CA PRO A 497 21.23 -2.47 4.74
C PRO A 497 22.17 -1.95 5.85
N LEU A 498 22.35 -0.64 5.88
CA LEU A 498 23.17 0.06 6.86
C LEU A 498 22.31 1.03 7.65
N GLN A 499 22.60 1.19 8.94
CA GLN A 499 22.04 2.27 9.74
C GLN A 499 23.11 3.26 10.18
N PHE A 500 22.74 4.53 10.25
CA PHE A 500 23.55 5.52 10.95
C PHE A 500 23.76 5.11 12.42
N PRO A 501 24.83 5.61 13.07
CA PRO A 501 25.00 5.48 14.52
C PRO A 501 23.75 5.94 15.28
N GLU A 502 23.54 5.38 16.48
CA GLU A 502 22.39 5.75 17.30
C GLU A 502 22.37 7.27 17.58
N GLY A 503 21.27 7.93 17.22
CA GLY A 503 21.10 9.37 17.36
C GLY A 503 21.65 10.21 16.21
N GLU A 504 22.29 9.59 15.22
CA GLU A 504 22.80 10.27 14.03
C GLU A 504 21.93 10.03 12.78
N SER A 505 22.05 10.93 11.82
CA SER A 505 21.39 10.89 10.52
C SER A 505 22.26 11.54 9.45
N TYR A 506 21.86 11.43 8.18
CA TYR A 506 22.50 12.18 7.10
C TYR A 506 22.54 13.68 7.42
N ALA A 507 21.46 14.22 8.00
CA ALA A 507 21.37 15.64 8.34
C ALA A 507 22.29 16.03 9.49
N SER A 508 22.38 15.24 10.57
CA SER A 508 23.26 15.55 11.71
C SER A 508 24.74 15.47 11.34
N LEU A 509 25.08 14.60 10.38
CA LEU A 509 26.43 14.45 9.82
C LEU A 509 26.73 15.48 8.73
N GLY A 510 25.76 16.32 8.37
CA GLY A 510 25.91 17.34 7.32
C GLY A 510 26.11 16.74 5.93
N LEU A 511 25.55 15.56 5.68
CA LEU A 511 25.52 14.88 4.39
C LEU A 511 24.30 15.34 3.58
N ASP A 512 24.52 15.76 2.34
CA ASP A 512 23.47 16.26 1.45
C ASP A 512 23.29 15.41 0.19
N GLY A 513 24.07 14.33 0.07
CA GLY A 513 24.05 13.37 -1.02
C GLY A 513 24.89 13.75 -2.24
N THR A 514 25.54 14.91 -2.23
CA THR A 514 26.49 15.31 -3.29
C THR A 514 27.84 14.61 -3.19
N GLU A 515 28.09 13.89 -2.10
CA GLU A 515 29.35 13.23 -1.80
C GLU A 515 29.59 11.97 -2.67
N THR A 516 30.81 11.46 -2.60
CA THR A 516 31.13 10.06 -2.94
C THR A 516 31.30 9.23 -1.68
N TYR A 517 30.88 7.97 -1.70
CA TYR A 517 30.87 7.08 -0.54
C TYR A 517 31.76 5.86 -0.74
N ASP A 518 32.68 5.65 0.19
CA ASP A 518 33.43 4.41 0.37
C ASP A 518 32.92 3.70 1.62
N ILE A 519 32.65 2.39 1.53
CA ILE A 519 32.13 1.55 2.61
C ILE A 519 33.07 0.36 2.76
N ALA A 520 33.80 0.33 3.87
CA ALA A 520 34.87 -0.63 4.12
C ALA A 520 34.60 -1.56 5.32
N GLY A 521 35.05 -2.81 5.20
CA GLY A 521 34.99 -3.83 6.25
C GLY A 521 33.91 -4.91 6.06
N ILE A 522 33.08 -4.82 5.01
CA ILE A 522 32.05 -5.84 4.76
C ILE A 522 32.66 -7.16 4.24
N GLU A 523 33.89 -7.10 3.71
CA GLU A 523 34.68 -8.28 3.30
C GLU A 523 34.92 -9.30 4.42
N ALA A 524 34.78 -8.91 5.70
CA ALA A 524 34.85 -9.82 6.84
C ALA A 524 33.88 -11.01 6.72
N LEU A 525 32.76 -10.83 6.00
CA LEU A 525 31.83 -11.92 5.69
C LEU A 525 32.50 -13.10 4.99
N ASN A 526 33.51 -12.87 4.15
CA ASN A 526 34.22 -13.94 3.46
C ASN A 526 34.97 -14.87 4.43
N ALA A 527 35.30 -14.38 5.63
CA ALA A 527 35.92 -15.17 6.70
C ALA A 527 34.89 -15.83 7.64
N GLY A 528 33.59 -15.69 7.37
CA GLY A 528 32.51 -16.21 8.20
C GLY A 528 32.10 -15.31 9.37
N GLU A 529 32.63 -14.09 9.44
CA GLU A 529 32.29 -13.10 10.45
C GLU A 529 31.28 -12.09 9.90
N THR A 530 30.17 -11.85 10.61
CA THR A 530 29.28 -10.74 10.29
C THR A 530 29.71 -9.51 11.10
N PRO A 531 30.31 -8.49 10.46
CA PRO A 531 30.74 -7.30 11.18
C PRO A 531 29.53 -6.58 11.76
N LYS A 532 29.65 -6.06 13.00
CA LYS A 532 28.57 -5.28 13.63
C LYS A 532 28.42 -3.91 12.99
N THR A 533 29.53 -3.33 12.55
CA THR A 533 29.61 -2.03 11.89
C THR A 533 30.58 -2.10 10.72
N VAL A 534 30.40 -1.19 9.75
CA VAL A 534 31.34 -0.93 8.65
C VAL A 534 31.72 0.54 8.66
N HIS A 535 32.94 0.85 8.25
CA HIS A 535 33.43 2.21 8.18
C HIS A 535 32.94 2.88 6.89
N VAL A 536 32.32 4.05 7.01
CA VAL A 536 31.83 4.82 5.87
C VAL A 536 32.60 6.14 5.78
N THR A 537 33.22 6.37 4.63
CA THR A 537 33.91 7.62 4.31
C THR A 537 33.12 8.34 3.21
N ALA A 538 32.54 9.50 3.53
CA ALA A 538 31.82 10.37 2.60
C ALA A 538 32.71 11.57 2.24
N THR A 539 33.08 11.69 0.97
CA THR A 539 33.92 12.80 0.48
C THR A 539 33.09 13.82 -0.27
N LYS A 540 33.03 15.05 0.26
CA LYS A 540 32.31 16.18 -0.31
C LYS A 540 32.99 16.71 -1.57
N THR A 541 32.25 17.51 -2.34
CA THR A 541 32.75 18.14 -3.58
C THR A 541 33.91 19.10 -3.35
N ASP A 542 34.04 19.68 -2.16
CA ASP A 542 35.17 20.52 -1.74
C ASP A 542 36.37 19.74 -1.17
N GLY A 543 36.27 18.40 -1.13
CA GLY A 543 37.28 17.50 -0.56
C GLY A 543 37.18 17.30 0.95
N THR A 544 36.22 17.96 1.63
CA THR A 544 35.95 17.69 3.05
C THR A 544 35.47 16.25 3.22
N VAL A 545 36.01 15.56 4.22
CA VAL A 545 35.68 14.17 4.51
C VAL A 545 34.84 14.09 5.79
N VAL A 546 33.77 13.30 5.73
CA VAL A 546 32.93 12.93 6.87
C VAL A 546 33.02 11.41 7.04
N GLU A 547 33.36 10.95 8.24
CA GLU A 547 33.53 9.53 8.55
C GLU A 547 32.62 9.10 9.69
N PHE A 548 32.03 7.91 9.58
CA PHE A 548 31.21 7.32 10.62
C PHE A 548 31.17 5.78 10.49
N ASP A 549 30.87 5.09 11.60
CA ASP A 549 30.71 3.64 11.60
C ASP A 549 29.23 3.28 11.49
N ALA A 550 28.80 2.83 10.32
CA ALA A 550 27.41 2.45 10.08
C ALA A 550 27.13 1.04 10.63
N VAL A 551 25.99 0.86 11.31
CA VAL A 551 25.56 -0.44 11.82
C VAL A 551 25.13 -1.35 10.66
N VAL A 552 25.72 -2.54 10.59
CA VAL A 552 25.36 -3.54 9.58
C VAL A 552 24.10 -4.27 10.03
N ARG A 553 23.05 -4.18 9.23
CA ARG A 553 21.74 -4.75 9.54
C ARG A 553 21.51 -6.12 8.91
N ILE A 554 22.53 -6.97 8.98
CA ILE A 554 22.45 -8.41 8.74
C ILE A 554 22.34 -9.07 10.11
N ASP A 555 21.12 -9.42 10.51
CA ASP A 555 20.80 -9.67 11.91
C ASP A 555 20.91 -11.15 12.30
N THR A 556 21.08 -12.06 11.32
CA THR A 556 21.17 -13.50 11.55
C THR A 556 22.22 -14.19 10.66
N PRO A 557 22.74 -15.36 11.06
CA PRO A 557 23.66 -16.14 10.23
C PRO A 557 23.08 -16.52 8.85
N GLY A 558 21.78 -16.85 8.79
CA GLY A 558 21.11 -17.18 7.52
C GLY A 558 21.02 -15.99 6.57
N GLU A 559 20.82 -14.78 7.10
CA GLU A 559 20.88 -13.55 6.30
C GLU A 559 22.28 -13.29 5.77
N ALA A 560 23.33 -13.58 6.56
CA ALA A 560 24.71 -13.49 6.11
C ALA A 560 25.02 -14.50 4.97
N ASP A 561 24.46 -15.72 5.04
CA ASP A 561 24.54 -16.71 3.95
C ASP A 561 23.89 -16.19 2.65
N TYR A 562 22.72 -15.54 2.75
CA TYR A 562 22.03 -14.98 1.59
C TYR A 562 22.88 -13.88 0.95
N TYR A 563 23.39 -12.94 1.75
CA TYR A 563 24.19 -11.82 1.24
C TYR A 563 25.49 -12.32 0.56
N ARG A 564 26.21 -13.27 1.17
CA ARG A 564 27.41 -13.90 0.55
C ARG A 564 27.13 -14.58 -0.78
N ASN A 565 25.89 -14.99 -1.02
CA ASN A 565 25.50 -15.62 -2.28
C ASN A 565 25.00 -14.62 -3.33
N GLY A 566 24.97 -13.32 -3.02
CA GLY A 566 24.38 -12.29 -3.86
C GLY A 566 22.85 -12.25 -3.79
N GLY A 567 22.24 -12.97 -2.84
CA GLY A 567 20.80 -13.04 -2.63
C GLY A 567 20.28 -14.43 -2.25
N ILE A 568 19.04 -14.46 -1.74
CA ILE A 568 18.37 -15.70 -1.31
C ILE A 568 18.08 -16.64 -2.48
N LEU A 569 17.75 -16.09 -3.66
CA LEU A 569 17.44 -16.89 -4.84
C LEU A 569 18.67 -17.66 -5.33
N GLN A 570 19.81 -16.99 -5.37
CA GLN A 570 21.11 -17.55 -5.74
C GLN A 570 21.56 -18.59 -4.71
N TYR A 571 21.41 -18.31 -3.42
CA TYR A 571 21.69 -19.25 -2.33
C TYR A 571 20.88 -20.56 -2.48
N VAL A 572 19.55 -20.44 -2.69
CA VAL A 572 18.67 -21.60 -2.85
C VAL A 572 19.05 -22.40 -4.08
N LEU A 573 19.30 -21.76 -5.22
CA LEU A 573 19.67 -22.45 -6.45
C LEU A 573 20.99 -23.22 -6.31
N ARG A 574 22.04 -22.60 -5.76
CA ARG A 574 23.32 -23.30 -5.49
C ARG A 574 23.15 -24.50 -4.57
N ASN A 575 22.28 -24.39 -3.56
CA ASN A 575 22.00 -25.51 -2.65
C ASN A 575 21.21 -26.63 -3.30
N LEU A 576 20.29 -26.32 -4.22
CA LEU A 576 19.59 -27.34 -5.00
C LEU A 576 20.53 -28.06 -5.97
N MET A 577 21.51 -27.37 -6.55
CA MET A 577 22.53 -27.98 -7.43
C MET A 577 23.51 -28.91 -6.69
N LYS A 578 23.63 -28.78 -5.36
CA LYS A 578 24.47 -29.61 -4.50
C LYS A 578 23.77 -30.89 -4.01
N ARG A 579 22.44 -30.97 -4.15
CA ARG A 579 21.65 -32.17 -3.85
C ARG A 579 21.64 -33.08 -5.05
#